data_AF-A0A9P6S7A0-F1
#
_entry.id   AF-A0A9P6S7A0-F1
#
_cell.length_a   1.000
_cell.length_b   1.000
_cell.length_c   1.000
_cell.angle_alpha   90.00
_cell.angle_beta   90.00
_cell.angle_gamma   90.00
#
_symmetry.space_group_name_H-M   'P 1'
#
loop_
_entity.id
_entity.type
_entity.pdbx_description
1 polymer ?
#
loop_
_entity_poly.entity_id
_entity_poly.type
_entity_poly.pdbx_seq_one_letter_code
_entity_poly.pdbx_strand_id
1 'polypeptide(L)'
;MLSTSHLIETAQTPSPAITEFKSNTSIQSKQAGNSRVLKTFVFDRTLEESHTISKLMQYFNLGETVKLYVNYFEELESISQKVIDEYKLDVKLDDLRMNSSIMPDSHSSSGIQAYYYFAFIFDDLMVFRGVDYIEVIKGLEGRENNLPAVVQEMLTVFMSHWKKDFGDKYTILRTEAITWATAVNQQLQVKFNQNEYFVFKLKCHASYLTLILMFMLRDINCTYLEYRTLQTTFEMFMFYINELASCLREKDDGELTSVDKLFKTADFSRITEYCTKQLYATMDSFDKDGGCNLMVALEFKRLCKNTVFVHLASERYEKFFNSV
;
A
#
# COMPACT_ATOMS: atom_id res chain seq x y z
N MET A 1 -53.61 -46.00 -41.22
CA MET A 1 -53.97 -46.93 -40.11
C MET A 1 -53.46 -46.32 -38.82
N LEU A 2 -54.39 -46.05 -37.88
CA LEU A 2 -54.34 -45.95 -36.40
C LEU A 2 -52.96 -45.76 -35.73
N SER A 3 -52.67 -44.63 -35.06
CA SER A 3 -53.07 -44.19 -33.68
C SER A 3 -52.50 -45.12 -32.58
N THR A 4 -51.66 -44.65 -31.64
CA THR A 4 -52.08 -43.84 -30.50
C THR A 4 -50.94 -43.05 -29.83
N SER A 5 -51.30 -41.84 -29.45
CA SER A 5 -50.69 -40.91 -28.51
C SER A 5 -50.89 -41.33 -27.05
N HIS A 6 -49.98 -40.93 -26.15
CA HIS A 6 -50.37 -40.29 -24.89
C HIS A 6 -49.30 -39.28 -24.42
N LEU A 7 -49.80 -38.27 -23.71
CA LEU A 7 -49.27 -36.94 -23.42
C LEU A 7 -48.81 -36.84 -21.95
N ILE A 8 -47.84 -35.93 -21.73
CA ILE A 8 -47.71 -34.90 -20.67
C ILE A 8 -47.82 -35.34 -19.18
N GLU A 9 -46.81 -35.05 -18.34
CA GLU A 9 -46.78 -33.88 -17.43
C GLU A 9 -45.46 -33.74 -16.63
N THR A 10 -45.19 -32.50 -16.23
CA THR A 10 -43.99 -31.89 -15.62
C THR A 10 -43.75 -32.21 -14.14
N ALA A 11 -42.50 -32.17 -13.68
CA ALA A 11 -42.13 -31.68 -12.34
C ALA A 11 -40.66 -31.21 -12.25
N GLN A 12 -40.44 -30.24 -11.36
CA GLN A 12 -39.29 -29.33 -11.21
C GLN A 12 -38.05 -29.95 -10.49
N THR A 13 -36.91 -29.26 -10.67
CA THR A 13 -35.56 -29.28 -10.03
C THR A 13 -35.53 -29.24 -8.46
N PRO A 14 -34.37 -29.24 -7.71
CA PRO A 14 -32.92 -29.47 -8.01
C PRO A 14 -32.02 -30.19 -6.93
N SER A 15 -30.72 -30.40 -7.27
CA SER A 15 -29.50 -30.29 -6.41
C SER A 15 -29.07 -31.46 -5.47
N PRO A 16 -27.83 -31.48 -4.91
CA PRO A 16 -26.51 -31.59 -5.56
C PRO A 16 -25.60 -32.67 -4.89
N ALA A 17 -24.52 -33.07 -5.56
CA ALA A 17 -23.31 -33.54 -4.87
C ALA A 17 -22.09 -33.03 -5.65
N ILE A 18 -21.71 -31.80 -5.33
CA ILE A 18 -20.42 -31.21 -5.71
C ILE A 18 -19.37 -31.97 -4.90
N THR A 19 -18.54 -32.74 -5.59
CA THR A 19 -17.34 -33.34 -5.01
C THR A 19 -16.40 -32.23 -4.56
N GLU A 20 -16.13 -32.18 -3.25
CA GLU A 20 -15.18 -31.27 -2.63
C GLU A 20 -13.81 -31.36 -3.34
N PHE A 21 -13.37 -30.22 -3.88
CA PHE A 21 -11.99 -30.03 -4.31
C PHE A 21 -11.13 -29.83 -3.07
N LYS A 22 -10.40 -30.87 -2.65
CA LYS A 22 -9.40 -30.76 -1.58
C LYS A 22 -8.19 -29.99 -2.10
N SER A 23 -7.82 -28.92 -1.41
CA SER A 23 -6.58 -28.18 -1.65
C SER A 23 -5.37 -29.06 -1.31
N ASN A 24 -4.49 -29.30 -2.28
CA ASN A 24 -3.18 -29.89 -2.03
C ASN A 24 -2.29 -28.90 -1.25
N THR A 25 -2.30 -29.00 0.07
CA THR A 25 -1.25 -28.44 0.93
C THR A 25 -0.24 -29.52 1.27
N SER A 26 0.94 -29.49 0.63
CA SER A 26 2.16 -30.04 1.23
C SER A 26 3.44 -29.51 0.56
N ILE A 27 3.84 -28.29 0.91
CA ILE A 27 5.27 -27.94 0.99
C ILE A 27 5.47 -27.30 2.36
N GLN A 28 5.59 -28.14 3.40
CA GLN A 28 6.23 -27.74 4.63
C GLN A 28 7.73 -27.63 4.35
N SER A 29 8.15 -26.47 3.85
CA SER A 29 9.54 -26.05 4.04
C SER A 29 9.70 -25.75 5.53
N LYS A 30 10.77 -26.25 6.15
CA LYS A 30 11.19 -25.83 7.49
C LYS A 30 11.46 -24.32 7.43
N GLN A 31 10.46 -23.50 7.76
CA GLN A 31 10.54 -22.05 7.67
C GLN A 31 10.89 -21.47 9.03
N ALA A 32 11.82 -20.49 9.01
CA ALA A 32 11.99 -19.49 10.06
C ALA A 32 10.62 -19.02 10.57
N GLY A 33 10.49 -18.84 11.89
CA GLY A 33 9.23 -18.75 12.60
C GLY A 33 8.30 -17.64 12.10
N ASN A 34 7.33 -18.01 11.26
CA ASN A 34 6.20 -17.15 10.96
C ASN A 34 5.25 -17.18 12.17
N SER A 35 5.14 -16.06 12.86
CA SER A 35 4.11 -15.85 13.88
C SER A 35 3.14 -14.76 13.41
N ARG A 36 1.86 -14.94 13.71
CA ARG A 36 0.81 -13.96 13.43
C ARG A 36 0.19 -13.53 14.75
N VAL A 37 0.08 -12.23 14.95
CA VAL A 37 -0.58 -11.64 16.13
C VAL A 37 -1.83 -10.91 15.69
N LEU A 38 -2.98 -11.22 16.29
CA LEU A 38 -4.20 -10.47 16.06
C LEU A 38 -4.12 -9.15 16.84
N LYS A 39 -4.10 -8.01 16.13
CA LYS A 39 -4.24 -6.68 16.73
C LYS A 39 -5.65 -6.14 16.47
N THR A 40 -6.19 -5.41 17.45
CA THR A 40 -7.46 -4.70 17.32
C THR A 40 -7.20 -3.21 17.39
N PHE A 41 -7.75 -2.46 16.44
CA PHE A 41 -7.66 -1.02 16.36
C PHE A 41 -9.05 -0.42 16.56
N VAL A 42 -9.15 0.61 17.40
CA VAL A 42 -10.41 1.28 17.74
C VAL A 42 -10.32 2.75 17.38
N PHE A 43 -11.33 3.25 16.68
CA PHE A 43 -11.41 4.64 16.26
C PHE A 43 -11.58 5.58 17.47
N ASP A 44 -10.75 6.60 17.52
CA ASP A 44 -10.78 7.65 18.53
C ASP A 44 -11.76 8.75 18.11
N ARG A 45 -12.81 8.93 18.92
CA ARG A 45 -13.83 9.96 18.70
C ARG A 45 -13.55 11.27 19.46
N THR A 46 -12.42 11.35 20.17
CA THR A 46 -12.10 12.48 21.05
C THR A 46 -11.31 13.59 20.37
N LEU A 47 -10.76 13.34 19.17
CA LEU A 47 -10.05 14.33 18.37
C LEU A 47 -11.02 15.31 17.70
N GLU A 48 -10.57 16.54 17.48
CA GLU A 48 -11.38 17.63 16.90
C GLU A 48 -11.89 17.24 15.50
N GLU A 49 -11.03 16.61 14.70
CA GLU A 49 -11.27 16.20 13.32
C GLU A 49 -12.06 14.88 13.21
N SER A 50 -12.33 14.17 14.33
CA SER A 50 -12.97 12.85 14.32
C SER A 50 -14.33 12.84 13.60
N HIS A 51 -15.07 13.95 13.61
CA HIS A 51 -16.33 14.04 12.86
C HIS A 51 -16.13 13.95 11.34
N THR A 52 -15.14 14.67 10.82
CA THR A 52 -14.81 14.68 9.38
C THR A 52 -14.20 13.35 8.97
N ILE A 53 -13.31 12.78 9.79
CA ILE A 53 -12.73 11.45 9.54
C ILE A 53 -13.79 10.35 9.61
N SER A 54 -14.77 10.43 10.52
CA SER A 54 -15.86 9.45 10.58
C SER A 54 -16.69 9.41 9.28
N LYS A 55 -16.91 10.55 8.62
CA LYS A 55 -17.58 10.58 7.29
C LYS A 55 -16.73 9.91 6.21
N LEU A 56 -15.42 10.14 6.23
CA LEU A 56 -14.48 9.48 5.31
C LEU A 56 -14.52 7.96 5.52
N MET A 57 -14.47 7.51 6.77
CA MET A 57 -14.58 6.09 7.13
C MET A 57 -15.88 5.48 6.62
N GLN A 58 -17.02 6.16 6.79
CA GLN A 58 -18.31 5.71 6.28
C GLN A 58 -18.30 5.55 4.76
N TYR A 59 -17.72 6.52 4.03
CA TYR A 59 -17.59 6.46 2.57
C TYR A 59 -16.82 5.22 2.11
N PHE A 60 -15.70 4.90 2.77
CA PHE A 60 -14.89 3.70 2.47
C PHE A 60 -15.39 2.42 3.14
N ASN A 61 -16.53 2.47 3.83
CA ASN A 61 -17.07 1.36 4.61
C ASN A 61 -16.02 0.76 5.59
N LEU A 62 -15.27 1.64 6.27
CA LEU A 62 -14.31 1.30 7.32
C LEU A 62 -15.03 1.37 8.68
N GLY A 63 -15.04 0.25 9.40
CA GLY A 63 -15.66 0.18 10.72
C GLY A 63 -14.86 0.92 11.78
N GLU A 64 -15.51 1.25 12.90
CA GLU A 64 -14.87 1.86 14.07
C GLU A 64 -13.97 0.90 14.84
N THR A 65 -14.04 -0.39 14.52
CA THR A 65 -13.14 -1.40 15.03
C THR A 65 -12.59 -2.20 13.86
N VAL A 66 -11.27 -2.25 13.75
CA VAL A 66 -10.56 -3.00 12.70
C VAL A 66 -9.69 -4.06 13.36
N LYS A 67 -9.86 -5.31 12.94
CA LYS A 67 -9.04 -6.44 13.41
C LYS A 67 -8.11 -6.89 12.31
N LEU A 68 -6.83 -7.04 12.64
CA LEU A 68 -5.78 -7.34 11.68
C LEU A 68 -4.88 -8.45 12.21
N TYR A 69 -4.54 -9.42 11.37
CA TYR A 69 -3.43 -10.32 11.64
C TYR A 69 -2.14 -9.67 11.15
N VAL A 70 -1.28 -9.36 12.10
CA VAL A 70 0.02 -8.76 11.84
C VAL A 70 1.05 -9.88 11.67
N ASN A 71 1.72 -9.93 10.51
CA ASN A 71 2.71 -10.95 10.19
C ASN A 71 4.10 -10.57 10.73
N TYR A 72 4.89 -11.57 11.09
CA TYR A 72 6.25 -11.39 11.58
C TYR A 72 7.22 -12.33 10.86
N PHE A 73 8.30 -11.76 10.32
CA PHE A 73 9.43 -12.51 9.76
C PHE A 73 10.72 -11.99 10.39
N GLU A 74 11.29 -12.79 11.28
CA GLU A 74 12.46 -12.45 12.10
C GLU A 74 13.64 -11.89 11.29
N GLU A 75 13.96 -12.50 10.14
CA GLU A 75 15.07 -12.07 9.28
C GLU A 75 14.87 -10.64 8.76
N LEU A 76 13.66 -10.31 8.30
CA LEU A 76 13.31 -8.96 7.82
C LEU A 76 13.33 -7.94 8.95
N GLU A 77 12.76 -8.30 10.10
CA GLU A 77 12.66 -7.42 11.26
C GLU A 77 14.04 -7.13 11.84
N SER A 78 14.89 -8.15 11.98
CA SER A 78 16.23 -8.00 12.53
C SER A 78 17.10 -7.10 11.65
N ILE A 79 17.11 -7.28 10.33
CA ILE A 79 17.94 -6.46 9.46
C ILE A 79 17.39 -5.04 9.34
N SER A 80 16.07 -4.87 9.33
CA SER A 80 15.43 -3.55 9.29
C SER A 80 15.62 -2.78 10.59
N GLN A 81 15.49 -3.40 11.77
CA GLN A 81 15.79 -2.71 13.04
C GLN A 81 17.24 -2.25 13.09
N LYS A 82 18.17 -3.11 12.66
CA LYS A 82 19.61 -2.78 12.62
C LYS A 82 19.87 -1.53 11.79
N VAL A 83 19.27 -1.42 10.59
CA VAL A 83 19.40 -0.23 9.74
C VAL A 83 18.71 0.99 10.34
N ILE A 84 17.49 0.82 10.88
CA ILE A 84 16.75 1.90 11.54
C ILE A 84 17.58 2.49 12.70
N ASP A 85 18.18 1.64 13.53
CA ASP A 85 18.99 2.06 14.67
C ASP A 85 20.30 2.72 14.24
N GLU A 86 21.03 2.10 13.30
CA GLU A 86 22.33 2.58 12.82
C GLU A 86 22.22 3.97 12.17
N TYR A 87 21.16 4.18 11.40
CA TYR A 87 20.90 5.44 10.72
C TYR A 87 19.96 6.38 11.48
N LYS A 88 19.46 5.98 12.65
CA LYS A 88 18.48 6.73 13.45
C LYS A 88 17.30 7.19 12.59
N LEU A 89 16.66 6.27 11.88
CA LEU A 89 15.51 6.57 11.04
C LEU A 89 14.27 6.79 11.90
N ASP A 90 13.36 7.66 11.44
CA ASP A 90 12.13 7.98 12.20
C ASP A 90 11.04 6.91 12.00
N VAL A 91 11.20 6.06 10.99
CA VAL A 91 10.32 4.93 10.73
C VAL A 91 10.39 3.86 11.83
N LYS A 92 9.24 3.37 12.27
CA LYS A 92 9.11 2.32 13.30
C LYS A 92 8.73 0.98 12.68
N LEU A 93 9.33 -0.11 13.17
CA LEU A 93 9.00 -1.47 12.70
C LEU A 93 7.52 -1.84 12.87
N ASP A 94 6.90 -1.43 13.97
CA ASP A 94 5.49 -1.74 14.23
C ASP A 94 4.55 -1.13 13.17
N ASP A 95 4.86 0.08 12.69
CA ASP A 95 4.13 0.72 11.59
C ASP A 95 4.36 0.00 10.26
N LEU A 96 5.62 -0.34 9.96
CA LEU A 96 5.94 -1.09 8.76
C LEU A 96 5.21 -2.43 8.72
N ARG A 97 5.19 -3.14 9.86
CA ARG A 97 4.53 -4.43 10.03
C ARG A 97 3.01 -4.32 9.85
N MET A 98 2.42 -3.26 10.37
CA MET A 98 1.00 -2.96 10.18
C MET A 98 0.69 -2.70 8.70
N ASN A 99 1.45 -1.81 8.07
CA ASN A 99 1.27 -1.41 6.67
C ASN A 99 1.36 -2.60 5.72
N SER A 100 2.38 -3.44 5.91
CA SER A 100 2.55 -4.66 5.09
C SER A 100 1.46 -5.69 5.29
N SER A 101 0.83 -5.73 6.46
CA SER A 101 -0.19 -6.72 6.81
C SER A 101 -1.58 -6.38 6.30
N ILE A 102 -1.86 -5.09 6.06
CA ILE A 102 -3.17 -4.59 5.60
C ILE A 102 -3.28 -4.61 4.07
N MET A 103 -2.22 -4.21 3.37
CA MET A 103 -2.34 -3.78 1.98
C MET A 103 -2.45 -4.88 0.91
N PRO A 104 -2.48 -6.17 1.29
CA PRO A 104 -3.20 -7.16 0.47
C PRO A 104 -3.97 -8.21 1.30
N ASP A 105 -4.56 -7.83 2.44
CA ASP A 105 -5.33 -8.73 3.33
C ASP A 105 -4.52 -9.90 3.90
N SER A 106 -3.50 -9.57 4.69
CA SER A 106 -2.88 -10.52 5.62
C SER A 106 -2.34 -11.79 4.97
N HIS A 107 -1.82 -11.69 3.74
CA HIS A 107 -0.98 -12.76 3.19
C HIS A 107 0.25 -12.93 4.10
N SER A 108 0.58 -14.15 4.50
CA SER A 108 1.90 -14.46 5.06
C SER A 108 2.95 -14.52 3.95
N SER A 109 3.05 -13.46 3.17
CA SER A 109 4.09 -13.30 2.18
C SER A 109 5.17 -12.39 2.75
N SER A 110 6.33 -13.00 2.95
CA SER A 110 7.53 -12.29 3.33
C SER A 110 8.00 -11.30 2.24
N GLY A 111 7.70 -11.58 0.97
CA GLY A 111 7.99 -10.68 -0.16
C GLY A 111 7.20 -9.38 -0.09
N ILE A 112 5.92 -9.43 0.32
CA ILE A 112 5.09 -8.22 0.52
C ILE A 112 5.65 -7.40 1.69
N GLN A 113 6.03 -8.05 2.80
CA GLN A 113 6.61 -7.35 3.94
C GLN A 113 7.95 -6.71 3.58
N ALA A 114 8.84 -7.45 2.92
CA ALA A 114 10.11 -6.92 2.40
C ALA A 114 9.90 -5.72 1.47
N TYR A 115 8.85 -5.73 0.65
CA TYR A 115 8.52 -4.62 -0.24
C TYR A 115 8.16 -3.34 0.54
N TYR A 116 7.25 -3.44 1.50
CA TYR A 116 6.85 -2.26 2.29
C TYR A 116 8.02 -1.75 3.12
N TYR A 117 8.82 -2.65 3.68
CA TYR A 117 10.00 -2.28 4.48
C TYR A 117 11.01 -1.55 3.61
N PHE A 118 11.27 -2.06 2.39
CA PHE A 118 12.09 -1.38 1.40
C PHE A 118 11.56 0.03 1.11
N ALA A 119 10.28 0.15 0.74
CA ALA A 119 9.70 1.42 0.29
C ALA A 119 9.83 2.53 1.34
N PHE A 120 9.64 2.22 2.62
CA PHE A 120 9.72 3.23 3.69
C PHE A 120 11.16 3.45 4.20
N ILE A 121 11.95 2.40 4.39
CA ILE A 121 13.32 2.53 4.92
C ILE A 121 14.23 3.20 3.89
N PHE A 122 14.14 2.79 2.61
CA PHE A 122 14.99 3.39 1.58
C PHE A 122 14.59 4.83 1.26
N ASP A 123 13.32 5.20 1.44
CA ASP A 123 12.89 6.60 1.31
C ASP A 123 13.66 7.45 2.33
N ASP A 124 13.61 7.05 3.60
CA ASP A 124 14.30 7.79 4.66
C ASP A 124 15.84 7.77 4.48
N LEU A 125 16.41 6.64 4.05
CA LEU A 125 17.85 6.54 3.79
C LEU A 125 18.32 7.46 2.65
N MET A 126 17.58 7.50 1.54
CA MET A 126 17.94 8.31 0.38
C MET A 126 17.67 9.79 0.62
N VAL A 127 16.51 10.13 1.20
CA VAL A 127 16.07 11.52 1.39
C VAL A 127 16.76 12.18 2.59
N PHE A 128 16.85 11.50 3.74
CA PHE A 128 17.29 12.12 4.99
C PHE A 128 18.68 11.69 5.46
N ARG A 129 19.25 10.62 4.90
CA ARG A 129 20.58 10.12 5.28
C ARG A 129 21.60 10.12 4.14
N GLY A 130 21.19 10.58 2.96
CA GLY A 130 22.09 10.80 1.83
C GLY A 130 22.70 9.53 1.25
N VAL A 131 22.04 8.38 1.40
CA VAL A 131 22.43 7.15 0.69
C VAL A 131 22.27 7.38 -0.81
N ASP A 132 23.33 7.13 -1.57
CA ASP A 132 23.35 7.38 -3.02
C ASP A 132 22.39 6.44 -3.76
N TYR A 133 21.38 7.04 -4.39
CA TYR A 133 20.39 6.37 -5.22
C TYR A 133 21.01 5.57 -6.38
N ILE A 134 22.15 6.01 -6.94
CA ILE A 134 22.86 5.26 -8.00
C ILE A 134 23.34 3.93 -7.44
N GLU A 135 23.85 3.93 -6.21
CA GLU A 135 24.32 2.73 -5.55
C GLU A 135 23.15 1.82 -5.14
N VAL A 136 22.00 2.39 -4.76
CA VAL A 136 20.74 1.64 -4.58
C VAL A 136 20.29 0.97 -5.87
N ILE A 137 20.29 1.71 -7.00
CA ILE A 137 19.91 1.17 -8.32
C ILE A 137 20.87 0.05 -8.75
N LYS A 138 22.18 0.25 -8.62
CA LYS A 138 23.19 -0.79 -8.90
C LYS A 138 22.92 -2.03 -8.06
N GLY A 139 22.64 -1.87 -6.77
CA GLY A 139 22.29 -2.96 -5.86
C GLY A 139 21.03 -3.71 -6.31
N LEU A 140 19.96 -3.00 -6.66
CA LEU A 140 18.72 -3.58 -7.19
C LEU A 140 18.95 -4.34 -8.49
N GLU A 141 19.85 -3.87 -9.35
CA GLU A 141 20.22 -4.55 -10.60
C GLU A 141 21.11 -5.78 -10.38
N GLY A 142 21.67 -5.94 -9.17
CA GLY A 142 22.66 -6.99 -8.85
C GLY A 142 24.07 -6.67 -9.35
N ARG A 143 24.37 -5.37 -9.56
CA ARG A 143 25.70 -4.88 -9.92
C ARG A 143 26.53 -4.54 -8.69
N GLU A 144 27.85 -4.50 -8.88
CA GLU A 144 28.78 -3.97 -7.89
C GLU A 144 28.38 -2.54 -7.52
N ASN A 145 28.35 -2.27 -6.22
CA ASN A 145 27.91 -1.00 -5.64
C ASN A 145 28.69 -0.72 -4.35
N ASN A 146 28.67 0.54 -3.94
CA ASN A 146 29.37 1.08 -2.78
C ASN A 146 28.41 1.41 -1.62
N LEU A 147 27.23 0.78 -1.58
CA LEU A 147 26.34 0.96 -0.44
C LEU A 147 27.04 0.49 0.85
N PRO A 148 26.74 1.08 2.00
CA PRO A 148 27.22 0.57 3.28
C PRO A 148 26.84 -0.90 3.48
N ALA A 149 27.72 -1.68 4.12
CA ALA A 149 27.59 -3.15 4.19
C ALA A 149 26.23 -3.60 4.74
N VAL A 150 25.71 -2.93 5.76
CA VAL A 150 24.39 -3.25 6.35
C VAL A 150 23.22 -2.96 5.38
N VAL A 151 23.35 -1.93 4.54
CA VAL A 151 22.34 -1.57 3.54
C VAL A 151 22.38 -2.56 2.37
N GLN A 152 23.58 -3.02 1.97
CA GLN A 152 23.73 -4.11 0.99
C GLN A 152 23.12 -5.42 1.49
N GLU A 153 23.39 -5.76 2.76
CA GLU A 153 22.83 -6.93 3.43
C GLU A 153 21.29 -6.87 3.42
N MET A 154 20.70 -5.75 3.86
CA MET A 154 19.26 -5.52 3.84
C MET A 154 18.65 -5.66 2.44
N LEU A 155 19.27 -5.02 1.44
CA LEU A 155 18.79 -5.09 0.06
C LEU A 155 18.80 -6.52 -0.49
N THR A 156 19.85 -7.27 -0.16
CA THR A 156 19.99 -8.69 -0.56
C THR A 156 18.89 -9.54 0.07
N VAL A 157 18.65 -9.36 1.38
CA VAL A 157 17.57 -10.04 2.10
C VAL A 157 16.22 -9.74 1.45
N PHE A 158 15.89 -8.46 1.23
CA PHE A 158 14.61 -8.07 0.62
C PHE A 158 14.42 -8.67 -0.77
N MET A 159 15.43 -8.58 -1.64
CA MET A 159 15.38 -9.17 -2.98
C MET A 159 15.25 -10.69 -2.94
N SER A 160 15.82 -11.37 -1.94
CA SER A 160 15.67 -12.82 -1.78
C SER A 160 14.22 -13.22 -1.48
N HIS A 161 13.54 -12.46 -0.60
CA HIS A 161 12.12 -12.66 -0.29
C HIS A 161 11.23 -12.35 -1.49
N TRP A 162 11.54 -11.31 -2.27
CA TRP A 162 10.83 -11.02 -3.52
C TRP A 162 10.97 -12.15 -4.53
N LYS A 163 12.19 -12.64 -4.76
CA LYS A 163 12.44 -13.77 -5.68
C LYS A 163 11.70 -15.03 -5.22
N LYS A 164 11.74 -15.32 -3.92
CA LYS A 164 11.08 -16.48 -3.33
C LYS A 164 9.56 -16.44 -3.52
N ASP A 165 8.92 -15.32 -3.21
CA ASP A 165 7.46 -15.24 -3.17
C ASP A 165 6.84 -14.89 -4.53
N PHE A 166 7.53 -14.14 -5.39
CA PHE A 166 6.99 -13.67 -6.66
C PHE A 166 7.50 -14.43 -7.91
N GLY A 167 8.48 -15.33 -7.76
CA GLY A 167 9.04 -16.08 -8.89
C GLY A 167 9.44 -15.15 -10.03
N ASP A 168 9.12 -15.49 -11.28
CA ASP A 168 9.47 -14.69 -12.46
C ASP A 168 8.95 -13.25 -12.43
N LYS A 169 7.84 -13.00 -11.72
CA LYS A 169 7.23 -11.67 -11.59
C LYS A 169 8.06 -10.73 -10.69
N TYR A 170 9.08 -11.23 -9.96
CA TYR A 170 9.97 -10.38 -9.15
C TYR A 170 10.69 -9.31 -9.98
N THR A 171 10.93 -9.60 -11.27
CA THR A 171 11.60 -8.67 -12.20
C THR A 171 10.80 -7.39 -12.41
N ILE A 172 9.46 -7.48 -12.39
CA ILE A 172 8.55 -6.33 -12.47
C ILE A 172 8.72 -5.48 -11.21
N LEU A 173 8.56 -6.09 -10.03
CA LEU A 173 8.71 -5.39 -8.74
C LEU A 173 10.06 -4.65 -8.64
N ARG A 174 11.14 -5.33 -9.04
CA ARG A 174 12.49 -4.76 -9.05
C ARG A 174 12.63 -3.58 -10.02
N THR A 175 12.08 -3.70 -11.23
CA THR A 175 12.10 -2.62 -12.23
C THR A 175 11.39 -1.39 -11.70
N GLU A 176 10.24 -1.60 -11.06
CA GLU A 176 9.42 -0.54 -10.51
C GLU A 176 10.08 0.12 -9.29
N ALA A 177 10.82 -0.63 -8.47
CA ALA A 177 11.64 -0.07 -7.40
C ALA A 177 12.80 0.81 -7.94
N ILE A 178 13.42 0.42 -9.05
CA ILE A 178 14.44 1.21 -9.74
C ILE A 178 13.83 2.51 -10.30
N THR A 179 12.66 2.42 -10.93
CA THR A 179 11.91 3.59 -11.42
C THR A 179 11.63 4.58 -10.29
N TRP A 180 11.22 4.07 -9.12
CA TRP A 180 10.95 4.88 -7.94
C TRP A 180 12.23 5.56 -7.43
N ALA A 181 13.32 4.81 -7.23
CA ALA A 181 14.59 5.38 -6.77
C ALA A 181 15.12 6.47 -7.74
N THR A 182 14.88 6.29 -9.04
CA THR A 182 15.22 7.28 -10.07
C THR A 182 14.37 8.55 -9.95
N ALA A 183 13.07 8.41 -9.66
CA ALA A 183 12.16 9.53 -9.43
C ALA A 183 12.53 10.30 -8.16
N VAL A 184 12.81 9.61 -7.05
CA VAL A 184 13.27 10.23 -5.79
C VAL A 184 14.55 11.03 -6.01
N ASN A 185 15.51 10.51 -6.78
CA ASN A 185 16.70 11.28 -7.13
C ASN A 185 16.39 12.59 -7.87
N GLN A 186 15.54 12.50 -8.90
CA GLN A 186 15.12 13.69 -9.64
C GLN A 186 14.43 14.71 -8.72
N GLN A 187 13.75 14.25 -7.64
CA GLN A 187 13.19 15.12 -6.61
C GLN A 187 14.26 15.97 -5.92
N LEU A 188 15.37 15.33 -5.57
CA LEU A 188 16.44 15.96 -4.78
C LEU A 188 17.31 16.90 -5.63
N GLN A 189 17.40 16.66 -6.93
CA GLN A 189 18.28 17.41 -7.83
C GLN A 189 17.63 18.63 -8.49
N VAL A 190 16.30 18.64 -8.63
CA VAL A 190 15.59 19.65 -9.41
C VAL A 190 14.84 20.63 -8.51
N LYS A 191 14.96 21.93 -8.82
CA LYS A 191 14.10 22.97 -8.22
C LYS A 191 12.79 23.04 -8.99
N PHE A 192 11.70 22.69 -8.34
CA PHE A 192 10.36 22.76 -8.92
C PHE A 192 9.64 24.03 -8.46
N ASN A 193 8.82 24.63 -9.34
CA ASN A 193 7.77 25.54 -8.90
C ASN A 193 6.61 24.75 -8.25
N GLN A 194 5.66 25.41 -7.58
CA GLN A 194 4.59 24.73 -6.83
C GLN A 194 3.77 23.73 -7.68
N ASN A 195 3.45 24.07 -8.93
CA ASN A 195 2.68 23.20 -9.81
C ASN A 195 3.51 22.02 -10.31
N GLU A 196 4.78 22.27 -10.63
CA GLU A 196 5.72 21.21 -11.02
C GLU A 196 6.00 20.27 -9.84
N TYR A 197 6.08 20.79 -8.61
CA TYR A 197 6.28 20.01 -7.40
C TYR A 197 5.12 19.05 -7.17
N PHE A 198 3.87 19.50 -7.36
CA PHE A 198 2.70 18.64 -7.28
C PHE A 198 2.75 17.48 -8.30
N VAL A 199 3.01 17.79 -9.57
CA VAL A 199 3.12 16.78 -10.64
C VAL A 199 4.29 15.81 -10.38
N PHE A 200 5.36 16.31 -9.78
CA PHE A 200 6.56 15.53 -9.51
C PHE A 200 6.42 14.65 -8.26
N LYS A 201 5.77 15.14 -7.20
CA LYS A 201 5.43 14.36 -5.99
C LYS A 201 4.59 13.13 -6.33
N LEU A 202 3.63 13.25 -7.27
CA LEU A 202 2.84 12.11 -7.75
C LEU A 202 3.72 10.94 -8.26
N LYS A 203 4.88 11.23 -8.85
CA LYS A 203 5.83 10.22 -9.35
C LYS A 203 6.76 9.64 -8.28
N CYS A 204 6.90 10.33 -7.15
CA CYS A 204 7.77 9.93 -6.04
C CYS A 204 7.05 9.08 -5.00
N HIS A 205 5.71 9.06 -5.02
CA HIS A 205 4.96 8.10 -4.24
C HIS A 205 5.19 6.69 -4.80
N ALA A 206 5.67 5.78 -3.95
CA ALA A 206 5.72 4.34 -4.24
C ALA A 206 4.30 3.71 -4.35
N SER A 207 3.26 4.52 -4.52
CA SER A 207 1.85 4.11 -4.61
C SER A 207 1.59 3.21 -5.82
N TYR A 208 2.19 3.48 -6.97
CA TYR A 208 2.02 2.64 -8.15
C TYR A 208 2.55 1.21 -7.94
N LEU A 209 3.62 1.05 -7.14
CA LEU A 209 4.14 -0.27 -6.78
C LEU A 209 3.14 -1.06 -5.90
N THR A 210 2.44 -0.37 -5.00
CA THR A 210 1.35 -0.95 -4.21
C THR A 210 0.18 -1.40 -5.10
N LEU A 211 -0.16 -0.60 -6.12
CA LEU A 211 -1.15 -0.98 -7.13
C LEU A 211 -0.70 -2.21 -7.96
N ILE A 212 0.59 -2.32 -8.29
CA ILE A 212 1.15 -3.49 -8.99
C ILE A 212 1.07 -4.76 -8.12
N LEU A 213 1.34 -4.65 -6.82
CA LEU A 213 1.18 -5.79 -5.90
C LEU A 213 -0.25 -6.31 -5.86
N MET A 214 -1.26 -5.42 -5.90
CA MET A 214 -2.66 -5.82 -6.00
C MET A 214 -2.89 -6.76 -7.20
N PHE A 215 -2.41 -6.38 -8.38
CA PHE A 215 -2.53 -7.22 -9.58
C PHE A 215 -1.73 -8.52 -9.49
N MET A 216 -0.49 -8.45 -8.97
CA MET A 216 0.38 -9.62 -8.85
C MET A 216 -0.19 -10.70 -7.93
N LEU A 217 -0.88 -10.30 -6.86
CA LEU A 217 -1.38 -11.20 -5.80
C LEU A 217 -2.79 -11.72 -6.05
N ARG A 218 -3.62 -10.99 -6.79
CA ARG A 218 -5.04 -11.31 -6.97
C ARG A 218 -5.36 -12.04 -8.26
N ASP A 219 -4.35 -12.26 -9.11
CA ASP A 219 -4.51 -12.88 -10.44
C ASP A 219 -5.59 -12.17 -11.29
N ILE A 220 -5.64 -10.84 -11.16
CA ILE A 220 -6.57 -9.99 -11.91
C ILE A 220 -5.85 -9.42 -13.10
N ASN A 221 -6.45 -9.59 -14.27
CA ASN A 221 -5.98 -8.99 -15.50
C ASN A 221 -6.72 -7.67 -15.76
N CYS A 222 -5.98 -6.66 -16.18
CA CYS A 222 -6.52 -5.42 -16.71
C CYS A 222 -5.84 -5.09 -18.04
N THR A 223 -6.53 -4.31 -18.86
CA THR A 223 -5.94 -3.68 -20.05
C THR A 223 -4.94 -2.60 -19.63
N TYR A 224 -4.06 -2.23 -20.55
CA TYR A 224 -3.11 -1.14 -20.33
C TYR A 224 -3.81 0.20 -20.04
N LEU A 225 -4.95 0.47 -20.68
CA LEU A 225 -5.71 1.71 -20.45
C LEU A 225 -6.35 1.74 -19.06
N GLU A 226 -6.93 0.62 -18.61
CA GLU A 226 -7.44 0.47 -17.25
C GLU A 226 -6.32 0.69 -16.23
N TYR A 227 -5.16 0.05 -16.43
CA TYR A 227 -3.98 0.23 -15.58
C TYR A 227 -3.58 1.70 -15.44
N ARG A 228 -3.47 2.44 -16.56
CA ARG A 228 -3.08 3.86 -16.53
C ARG A 228 -4.11 4.75 -15.85
N THR A 229 -5.40 4.43 -15.99
CA THR A 229 -6.49 5.14 -15.31
C THR A 229 -6.42 4.91 -13.80
N LEU A 230 -6.24 3.66 -13.38
CA LEU A 230 -6.09 3.28 -11.97
C LEU A 230 -4.84 3.88 -11.36
N GLN A 231 -3.72 3.86 -12.07
CA GLN A 231 -2.47 4.48 -11.63
C GLN A 231 -2.67 5.96 -11.34
N THR A 232 -3.22 6.72 -12.29
CA THR A 232 -3.44 8.17 -12.13
C THR A 232 -4.39 8.46 -10.97
N THR A 233 -5.49 7.69 -10.88
CA THR A 233 -6.47 7.81 -9.79
C THR A 233 -5.83 7.52 -8.45
N PHE A 234 -5.02 6.46 -8.35
CA PHE A 234 -4.38 6.06 -7.11
C PHE A 234 -3.28 7.02 -6.67
N GLU A 235 -2.51 7.57 -7.61
CA GLU A 235 -1.50 8.60 -7.32
C GLU A 235 -2.16 9.84 -6.72
N MET A 236 -3.28 10.32 -7.29
CA MET A 236 -4.06 11.43 -6.73
C MET A 236 -4.63 11.09 -5.36
N PHE A 237 -5.21 9.89 -5.22
CA PHE A 237 -5.76 9.40 -3.96
C PHE A 237 -4.70 9.37 -2.86
N MET A 238 -3.54 8.76 -3.16
CA MET A 238 -2.40 8.62 -2.26
C MET A 238 -1.81 9.96 -1.85
N PHE A 239 -1.76 10.94 -2.76
CA PHE A 239 -1.34 12.29 -2.44
C PHE A 239 -2.24 12.90 -1.36
N TYR A 240 -3.57 12.91 -1.55
CA TYR A 240 -4.47 13.58 -0.62
C TYR A 240 -4.61 12.86 0.74
N ILE A 241 -4.55 11.53 0.77
CA ILE A 241 -4.58 10.79 2.05
C ILE A 241 -3.27 10.93 2.80
N ASN A 242 -2.13 11.04 2.11
CA ASN A 242 -0.84 11.31 2.73
C ASN A 242 -0.81 12.72 3.32
N GLU A 243 -1.20 13.74 2.56
CA GLU A 243 -1.26 15.13 3.03
C GLU A 243 -2.26 15.29 4.20
N LEU A 244 -3.39 14.59 4.16
CA LEU A 244 -4.33 14.52 5.29
C LEU A 244 -3.65 13.99 6.56
N ALA A 245 -2.93 12.87 6.45
CA ALA A 245 -2.36 12.18 7.61
C ALA A 245 -1.05 12.82 8.10
N SER A 246 -0.28 13.46 7.21
CA SER A 246 1.03 14.02 7.53
C SER A 246 0.98 15.48 7.99
N CYS A 247 -0.09 16.23 7.71
CA CYS A 247 -0.17 17.67 7.99
C CYS A 247 0.14 18.04 9.44
N LEU A 248 -0.34 17.27 10.40
CA LEU A 248 -0.12 17.55 11.83
C LEU A 248 1.28 17.17 12.32
N ARG A 249 1.91 16.14 11.74
CA ARG A 249 3.31 15.79 12.03
C ARG A 249 4.25 16.85 11.46
N GLU A 250 4.08 17.19 10.18
CA GLU A 250 5.02 18.05 9.45
C GLU A 250 5.12 19.46 10.07
N LYS A 251 4.06 19.92 10.74
CA LYS A 251 4.05 21.13 11.57
C LYS A 251 5.20 21.18 12.58
N ASP A 252 5.45 20.09 13.29
CA ASP A 252 6.43 20.04 14.38
C ASP A 252 7.87 19.89 13.85
N ASP A 253 8.02 19.35 12.63
CA ASP A 253 9.31 19.16 11.95
C ASP A 253 9.74 20.38 11.10
N GLY A 254 8.88 21.41 11.00
CA GLY A 254 9.12 22.59 10.15
C GLY A 254 9.00 22.29 8.65
N GLU A 255 8.48 21.12 8.29
CA GLU A 255 8.08 20.79 6.93
C GLU A 255 6.67 21.36 6.69
N LEU A 256 6.46 21.99 5.54
CA LEU A 256 5.14 22.46 5.14
C LEU A 256 4.64 21.52 4.06
N THR A 257 3.49 20.87 4.31
CA THR A 257 2.82 20.05 3.30
C THR A 257 2.52 20.90 2.07
N SER A 258 2.28 20.24 0.93
CA SER A 258 1.93 20.93 -0.31
C SER A 258 0.63 21.73 -0.14
N VAL A 259 -0.30 21.18 0.65
CA VAL A 259 -1.60 21.79 0.97
C VAL A 259 -1.47 22.94 1.97
N ASP A 260 -0.58 22.85 2.98
CA ASP A 260 -0.25 23.97 3.87
C ASP A 260 0.26 25.19 3.07
N LYS A 261 1.17 24.94 2.12
CA LYS A 261 1.70 25.97 1.23
C LYS A 261 0.61 26.59 0.34
N LEU A 262 -0.37 25.78 -0.08
CA LEU A 262 -1.47 26.22 -0.93
C LEU A 262 -2.45 27.13 -0.18
N PHE A 263 -2.75 26.81 1.08
CA PHE A 263 -3.69 27.59 1.88
C PHE A 263 -3.05 28.69 2.73
N LYS A 264 -1.72 28.68 2.93
CA LYS A 264 -1.00 29.59 3.83
C LYS A 264 -1.66 29.65 5.22
N THR A 265 -2.14 28.50 5.71
CA THR A 265 -2.91 28.39 6.95
C THR A 265 -2.34 27.27 7.81
N ALA A 266 -2.45 27.42 9.13
CA ALA A 266 -2.21 26.35 10.10
C ALA A 266 -3.53 25.75 10.62
N ASP A 267 -4.62 25.98 9.88
CA ASP A 267 -5.97 25.48 10.19
C ASP A 267 -6.13 24.06 9.63
N PHE A 268 -5.88 23.07 10.49
CA PHE A 268 -5.93 21.65 10.15
C PHE A 268 -7.34 21.14 9.85
N SER A 269 -8.36 21.73 10.47
CA SER A 269 -9.75 21.42 10.12
C SER A 269 -10.03 21.73 8.65
N ARG A 270 -9.53 22.87 8.15
CA ARG A 270 -9.67 23.25 6.74
C ARG A 270 -8.90 22.34 5.78
N ILE A 271 -7.69 21.91 6.17
CA ILE A 271 -6.88 20.96 5.39
C ILE A 271 -7.58 19.61 5.33
N THR A 272 -8.07 19.14 6.48
CA THR A 272 -8.82 17.89 6.63
C THR A 272 -10.07 17.89 5.74
N GLU A 273 -10.87 18.95 5.78
CA GLU A 273 -12.04 19.10 4.91
C GLU A 273 -11.66 19.14 3.42
N TYR A 274 -10.59 19.84 3.06
CA TYR A 274 -10.15 19.92 1.67
C TYR A 274 -9.67 18.56 1.15
N CYS A 275 -8.75 17.91 1.86
CA CYS A 275 -8.21 16.61 1.46
C CYS A 275 -9.31 15.55 1.39
N THR A 276 -10.22 15.48 2.37
CA THR A 276 -11.36 14.56 2.32
C THR A 276 -12.27 14.83 1.12
N LYS A 277 -12.56 16.09 0.81
CA LYS A 277 -13.34 16.45 -0.38
C LYS A 277 -12.64 16.04 -1.68
N GLN A 278 -11.33 16.20 -1.77
CA GLN A 278 -10.56 15.77 -2.95
C GLN A 278 -10.54 14.24 -3.08
N LEU A 279 -10.41 13.50 -1.98
CA LEU A 279 -10.54 12.03 -1.98
C LEU A 279 -11.90 11.58 -2.53
N TYR A 280 -13.00 12.21 -2.10
CA TYR A 280 -14.33 11.93 -2.66
C TYR A 280 -14.40 12.26 -4.14
N ALA A 281 -13.89 13.42 -4.57
CA ALA A 281 -13.91 13.82 -5.97
C ALA A 281 -13.11 12.85 -6.87
N THR A 282 -11.95 12.38 -6.40
CA THR A 282 -11.13 11.39 -7.11
C THR A 282 -11.87 10.06 -7.26
N MET A 283 -12.48 9.56 -6.19
CA MET A 283 -13.22 8.29 -6.23
C MET A 283 -14.54 8.38 -7.02
N ASP A 284 -15.25 9.50 -6.92
CA ASP A 284 -16.47 9.74 -7.69
C ASP A 284 -16.19 9.89 -9.19
N SER A 285 -15.06 10.49 -9.57
CA SER A 285 -14.61 10.54 -10.97
C SER A 285 -14.24 9.14 -11.45
N PHE A 286 -13.52 8.35 -10.65
CA PHE A 286 -13.28 6.94 -10.97
C PHE A 286 -14.58 6.16 -11.20
N ASP A 287 -15.61 6.36 -10.38
CA ASP A 287 -16.89 5.67 -10.54
C ASP A 287 -17.71 6.14 -11.76
N LYS A 288 -17.55 7.39 -12.19
CA LYS A 288 -18.25 7.96 -13.36
C LYS A 288 -17.54 7.70 -14.68
N ASP A 289 -16.22 7.81 -14.67
CA ASP A 289 -15.35 7.76 -15.85
C ASP A 289 -14.72 6.36 -16.03
N GLY A 290 -14.82 5.50 -15.02
CA GLY A 290 -14.13 4.21 -14.94
C GLY A 290 -14.71 3.14 -15.85
N GLY A 291 -14.12 2.98 -17.03
CA GLY A 291 -14.29 1.81 -17.90
C GLY A 291 -13.57 0.54 -17.43
N CYS A 292 -13.34 0.38 -16.12
CA CYS A 292 -12.70 -0.81 -15.58
C CYS A 292 -13.71 -1.95 -15.41
N ASN A 293 -13.28 -3.18 -15.62
CA ASN A 293 -14.11 -4.33 -15.26
C ASN A 293 -14.43 -4.35 -13.74
N LEU A 294 -15.55 -4.97 -13.38
CA LEU A 294 -16.05 -4.98 -12.01
C LEU A 294 -15.04 -5.54 -10.99
N MET A 295 -14.29 -6.58 -11.35
CA MET A 295 -13.31 -7.22 -10.44
C MET A 295 -12.14 -6.30 -10.13
N VAL A 296 -11.62 -5.63 -11.15
CA VAL A 296 -10.57 -4.61 -11.03
C VAL A 296 -11.04 -3.45 -10.16
N ALA A 297 -12.26 -2.96 -10.41
CA ALA A 297 -12.83 -1.87 -9.62
C ALA A 297 -13.03 -2.23 -8.14
N LEU A 298 -13.48 -3.45 -7.84
CA LEU A 298 -13.66 -3.91 -6.45
C LEU A 298 -12.34 -4.04 -5.70
N GLU A 299 -11.31 -4.65 -6.30
CA GLU A 299 -10.00 -4.74 -5.65
C GLU A 299 -9.35 -3.35 -5.52
N PHE A 300 -9.55 -2.45 -6.49
CA PHE A 300 -9.06 -1.08 -6.38
C PHE A 300 -9.72 -0.32 -5.21
N LYS A 301 -11.04 -0.41 -5.06
CA LYS A 301 -11.74 0.19 -3.92
C LYS A 301 -11.30 -0.40 -2.59
N ARG A 302 -11.02 -1.72 -2.56
CA ARG A 302 -10.46 -2.40 -1.39
C ARG A 302 -9.07 -1.87 -1.04
N LEU A 303 -8.22 -1.67 -2.05
CA LEU A 303 -6.91 -1.06 -1.88
C LEU A 303 -7.04 0.34 -1.28
N CYS A 304 -7.90 1.20 -1.84
CA CYS A 304 -8.14 2.54 -1.31
C CYS A 304 -8.63 2.51 0.15
N LYS A 305 -9.58 1.64 0.50
CA LYS A 305 -10.05 1.45 1.88
C LYS A 305 -8.89 1.09 2.83
N ASN A 306 -8.06 0.14 2.42
CA ASN A 306 -6.90 -0.32 3.19
C ASN A 306 -5.86 0.80 3.38
N THR A 307 -5.63 1.60 2.33
CA THR A 307 -4.79 2.79 2.40
C THR A 307 -5.32 3.82 3.40
N VAL A 308 -6.63 4.10 3.42
CA VAL A 308 -7.23 5.02 4.42
C VAL A 308 -6.94 4.53 5.82
N PHE A 309 -7.19 3.25 6.10
CA PHE A 309 -6.96 2.70 7.43
C PHE A 309 -5.49 2.81 7.86
N VAL A 310 -4.54 2.47 6.98
CA VAL A 310 -3.10 2.58 7.25
C VAL A 310 -2.71 4.01 7.63
N HIS A 311 -3.14 5.00 6.86
CA HIS A 311 -2.80 6.40 7.10
C HIS A 311 -3.43 6.96 8.38
N LEU A 312 -4.59 6.44 8.80
CA LEU A 312 -5.27 6.86 10.02
C LEU A 312 -4.84 6.10 11.28
N ALA A 313 -4.09 5.00 11.15
CA ALA A 313 -3.69 4.13 12.27
C ALA A 313 -2.18 4.14 12.58
N SER A 314 -1.35 4.56 11.62
CA SER A 314 0.12 4.52 11.71
C SER A 314 0.66 5.54 12.72
N GLU A 315 1.65 5.17 13.53
CA GLU A 315 2.31 6.10 14.46
C GLU A 315 3.13 7.18 13.78
N ARG A 316 3.49 6.98 12.52
CA ARG A 316 4.04 8.02 11.65
C ARG A 316 3.09 9.23 11.46
N TYR A 317 1.79 9.10 11.71
CA TYR A 317 0.79 10.14 11.44
C TYR A 317 0.00 10.48 12.71
N GLU A 318 -0.88 11.49 12.64
CA GLU A 318 -1.89 11.64 13.69
C GLU A 318 -2.81 10.40 13.68
N LYS A 319 -2.84 9.69 14.81
CA LYS A 319 -3.60 8.45 14.93
C LYS A 319 -5.04 8.74 15.28
N PHE A 320 -5.93 8.37 14.38
CA PHE A 320 -7.35 8.26 14.64
C PHE A 320 -7.76 6.84 15.07
N PHE A 321 -6.84 5.88 15.00
CA PHE A 321 -7.05 4.51 15.47
C PHE A 321 -6.00 4.12 16.52
N ASN A 322 -6.47 3.74 17.71
CA ASN A 322 -5.62 3.26 18.79
C ASN A 322 -5.62 1.72 18.82
N SER A 323 -4.43 1.13 18.92
CA SER A 323 -4.30 -0.31 19.16
C SER A 323 -4.69 -0.61 20.62
N VAL A 324 -5.56 -1.60 20.82
CA VAL A 324 -6.05 -2.06 22.14
C VAL A 324 -5.75 -3.52 22.40
#